data_AF-A0A3N0C0V2-F1
#
_entry.id   AF-A0A3N0C0V2-F1
#
_cell.length_a   1.000
_cell.length_b   1.000
_cell.length_c   1.000
_cell.angle_alpha   90.00
_cell.angle_beta   90.00
_cell.angle_gamma   90.00
#
_symmetry.space_group_name_H-M   'P 1'
#
loop_
_entity.id
_entity.type
_entity.pdbx_description
1 polymer ?
#
loop_
_entity_poly.entity_id
_entity_poly.type
_entity_poly.pdbx_seq_one_letter_code
_entity_poly.pdbx_strand_id
1 'polypeptide(L)'
;RSSAKGQNTGLGKLPFFDFHANQAWASIAALAMNLVSWLQLTALPTGHKARGWDIKRWRYRLFATAGKIITRARQSKLLIPDKAPETGTITTLLAAIAELKNSLRQRVRRLA
;
A
#
# COMPACT_ATOMS: atom_id res chain seq x y z
N ARG A 1 -22.40 28.06 25.67
CA ARG A 1 -21.26 29.01 25.55
C ARG A 1 -20.11 28.46 26.41
N SER A 2 -19.16 27.74 25.82
CA SER A 2 -17.82 27.53 26.39
C SER A 2 -16.87 27.36 25.22
N SER A 3 -15.93 28.29 25.11
CA SER A 3 -15.08 28.52 23.94
C SER A 3 -13.78 27.75 24.15
N ALA A 4 -13.74 26.49 23.71
CA ALA A 4 -12.46 25.80 23.51
C ALA A 4 -12.01 26.10 22.08
N LYS A 5 -11.34 27.24 21.90
CA LYS A 5 -10.66 27.58 20.65
C LYS A 5 -9.45 26.66 20.52
N GLY A 6 -9.68 25.48 19.92
CA GLY A 6 -8.63 24.53 19.56
C GLY A 6 -7.62 25.21 18.63
N GLN A 7 -6.36 25.21 19.06
CA GLN A 7 -5.22 25.72 18.31
C GLN A 7 -5.15 25.09 16.91
N ASN A 8 -4.65 25.86 15.94
CA ASN A 8 -4.45 25.55 14.51
C ASN A 8 -3.49 24.37 14.23
N THR A 9 -3.58 23.29 15.00
CA THR A 9 -3.13 21.96 14.56
C THR A 9 -4.22 21.47 13.60
N GLY A 10 -3.87 20.91 12.43
CA GLY A 10 -4.82 20.52 11.38
C GLY A 10 -5.87 19.44 11.76
N LEU A 11 -6.12 19.20 13.04
CA LEU A 11 -7.11 18.29 13.62
C LEU A 11 -8.57 18.75 13.44
N GLY A 12 -8.81 19.93 12.87
CA GLY A 12 -10.17 20.41 12.56
C GLY A 12 -10.86 19.69 11.40
N LYS A 13 -10.17 18.79 10.67
CA LYS A 13 -10.72 18.05 9.52
C LYS A 13 -10.66 16.54 9.71
N LEU A 14 -11.10 16.08 10.87
CA LEU A 14 -11.27 14.65 11.10
C LEU A 14 -12.53 14.13 10.37
N PRO A 15 -12.52 12.91 9.83
CA PRO A 15 -13.62 12.38 9.04
C PRO A 15 -14.87 12.09 9.86
N PHE A 16 -14.74 11.92 11.18
CA PHE A 16 -15.84 11.58 12.07
C PHE A 16 -15.98 12.59 13.21
N PHE A 17 -17.19 12.71 13.74
CA PHE A 17 -17.46 13.51 14.95
C PHE A 17 -17.08 12.76 16.23
N ASP A 18 -16.97 11.43 16.17
CA ASP A 18 -16.60 10.58 17.31
C ASP A 18 -15.07 10.40 17.43
N PHE A 19 -14.56 10.49 18.65
CA PHE A 19 -13.13 10.38 18.94
C PHE A 19 -12.60 8.97 18.68
N HIS A 20 -13.32 7.93 19.11
CA HIS A 20 -12.87 6.55 18.94
C HIS A 20 -12.83 6.15 17.46
N ALA A 21 -13.84 6.58 16.69
CA ALA A 21 -13.84 6.41 15.24
C ALA A 21 -12.62 7.08 14.56
N ASN A 22 -12.25 8.29 14.99
CA ASN A 22 -11.08 8.99 14.46
C ASN A 22 -9.76 8.33 14.87
N GLN A 23 -9.67 7.78 16.08
CA GLN A 23 -8.51 7.01 16.52
C GLN A 23 -8.32 5.75 15.66
N ALA A 24 -9.39 4.96 15.46
CA ALA A 24 -9.34 3.78 14.61
C ALA A 24 -8.95 4.13 13.16
N TRP A 25 -9.52 5.22 12.62
CA TRP A 25 -9.15 5.74 11.30
C TRP A 25 -7.66 6.09 11.21
N ALA A 26 -7.12 6.81 12.20
CA ALA A 26 -5.71 7.19 12.23
C ALA A 26 -4.80 5.96 12.31
N SER A 27 -5.15 4.96 13.12
CA SER A 27 -4.40 3.69 13.20
C SER A 27 -4.38 2.94 11.87
N ILE A 28 -5.53 2.85 11.18
CA ILE A 28 -5.61 2.20 9.86
C ILE A 28 -4.79 2.99 8.82
N ALA A 29 -4.89 4.33 8.83
CA ALA A 29 -4.13 5.18 7.92
C ALA A 29 -2.61 5.03 8.13
N ALA A 30 -2.15 5.01 9.38
CA ALA A 30 -0.75 4.78 9.73
C ALA A 30 -0.28 3.39 9.29
N LEU A 31 -1.09 2.35 9.52
CA LEU A 31 -0.78 0.99 9.06
C LEU A 31 -0.66 0.92 7.54
N ALA A 32 -1.60 1.52 6.80
CA ALA A 32 -1.55 1.57 5.35
C ALA A 32 -0.28 2.27 4.85
N MET A 33 0.08 3.40 5.47
CA MET A 33 1.31 4.13 5.12
C MET A 33 2.56 3.29 5.36
N ASN A 34 2.64 2.63 6.52
CA ASN A 34 3.74 1.72 6.82
C ASN A 34 3.84 0.63 5.75
N LEU A 35 2.75 -0.09 5.46
CA LEU A 35 2.77 -1.16 4.46
C LEU A 35 3.26 -0.67 3.08
N VAL A 36 2.86 0.52 2.65
CA VAL A 36 3.33 1.12 1.39
C VAL A 36 4.82 1.43 1.45
N SER A 37 5.32 2.01 2.55
CA SER A 37 6.74 2.29 2.73
C SER A 37 7.60 1.02 2.74
N TRP A 38 7.17 -0.03 3.43
CA TRP A 38 7.86 -1.32 3.41
C TRP A 38 7.87 -1.93 2.00
N LEU A 39 6.76 -1.82 1.27
CA LEU A 39 6.69 -2.29 -0.11
C LEU A 39 7.66 -1.52 -1.02
N GLN A 40 7.75 -0.19 -0.89
CA GLN A 40 8.72 0.63 -1.63
C GLN A 40 10.18 0.25 -1.32
N LEU A 41 10.49 -0.10 -0.07
CA LEU A 41 11.84 -0.44 0.37
C LEU A 41 12.26 -1.85 -0.05
N THR A 42 11.33 -2.80 -0.06
CA THR A 42 11.64 -4.23 -0.23
C THR A 42 11.42 -4.73 -1.65
N ALA A 43 10.37 -4.26 -2.34
CA ALA A 43 9.95 -4.82 -3.62
C ALA A 43 10.47 -4.05 -4.84
N LEU A 44 10.91 -2.81 -4.66
CA LEU A 44 11.46 -2.00 -5.75
C LEU A 44 12.99 -2.02 -5.76
N PRO A 45 13.63 -2.29 -6.92
CA PRO A 45 15.07 -2.20 -7.06
C PRO A 45 15.62 -0.82 -6.66
N THR A 46 16.88 -0.78 -6.22
CA THR A 46 17.62 0.46 -5.97
C THR A 46 17.63 1.32 -7.24
N GLY A 47 17.25 2.60 -7.12
CA GLY A 47 17.16 3.53 -8.26
C GLY A 47 15.82 3.54 -8.99
N HIS A 48 14.86 2.68 -8.63
CA HIS A 48 13.54 2.71 -9.25
C HIS A 48 12.76 3.98 -8.84
N LYS A 49 12.28 4.76 -9.83
CA LYS A 49 11.61 6.06 -9.61
C LYS A 49 10.44 6.00 -8.64
N ALA A 50 9.69 4.89 -8.64
CA ALA A 50 8.53 4.70 -7.76
C ALA A 50 8.85 4.62 -6.26
N ARG A 51 10.11 4.41 -5.88
CA ARG A 51 10.54 4.39 -4.47
C ARG A 51 10.55 5.78 -3.83
N GLY A 52 10.71 6.83 -4.62
CA GLY A 52 10.66 8.23 -4.16
C GLY A 52 9.28 8.88 -4.30
N TRP A 53 8.23 8.12 -4.56
CA TRP A 53 6.89 8.68 -4.73
C TRP A 53 6.15 8.78 -3.40
N ASP A 54 5.47 9.91 -3.21
CA ASP A 54 4.51 10.08 -2.12
C ASP A 54 3.37 9.06 -2.19
N ILE A 55 2.77 8.76 -1.04
CA ILE A 55 1.64 7.83 -0.93
C ILE A 55 0.45 8.24 -1.79
N LYS A 56 0.23 9.56 -1.96
CA LYS A 56 -0.83 10.09 -2.83
C LYS A 56 -0.60 9.66 -4.27
N ARG A 57 0.65 9.75 -4.76
CA ARG A 57 1.00 9.35 -6.12
C ARG A 57 0.89 7.84 -6.30
N TRP A 58 1.26 7.05 -5.29
CA TRP A 58 1.01 5.61 -5.26
C TRP A 58 -0.47 5.27 -5.38
N ARG A 59 -1.33 5.95 -4.61
CA ARG A 59 -2.78 5.75 -4.64
C ARG A 59 -3.36 6.01 -6.02
N TYR A 60 -3.02 7.11 -6.67
CA TYR A 60 -3.60 7.47 -7.97
C TYR A 60 -2.97 6.75 -9.16
N ARG A 61 -1.72 6.30 -9.07
CA ARG A 61 -1.04 5.66 -10.21
C ARG A 61 -1.09 4.15 -10.12
N LEU A 62 -0.77 3.58 -8.96
CA LEU A 62 -0.70 2.12 -8.80
C LEU A 62 -2.04 1.56 -8.32
N PHE A 63 -2.58 2.05 -7.20
CA PHE A 63 -3.81 1.48 -6.63
C PHE A 63 -5.08 1.83 -7.40
N ALA A 64 -5.07 2.91 -8.19
CA ALA A 64 -6.17 3.24 -9.08
C ALA A 64 -6.03 2.62 -10.49
N THR A 65 -4.96 1.86 -10.76
CA THR A 65 -4.83 1.14 -12.02
C THR A 65 -5.95 0.09 -12.11
N ALA A 66 -6.74 0.15 -13.18
CA ALA A 66 -7.75 -0.86 -13.45
C ALA A 66 -7.09 -2.21 -13.72
N GLY A 67 -7.59 -3.26 -13.06
CA GLY A 67 -7.12 -4.62 -13.25
C GLY A 67 -8.23 -5.62 -12.97
N LYS A 68 -8.11 -6.82 -13.55
CA LYS A 68 -9.04 -7.92 -13.34
C LYS A 68 -8.35 -9.00 -12.51
N ILE A 69 -8.91 -9.30 -11.35
CA ILE A 69 -8.44 -10.44 -10.54
C ILE A 69 -9.13 -11.69 -11.08
N ILE A 70 -8.34 -12.67 -11.49
CA ILE A 70 -8.82 -14.01 -11.84
C ILE A 70 -8.26 -15.01 -10.83
N THR A 71 -9.04 -16.01 -10.48
CA THR A 71 -8.58 -17.10 -9.61
C THR A 71 -8.61 -18.40 -10.41
N ARG A 72 -7.46 -19.05 -10.55
CA ARG A 72 -7.31 -20.33 -11.25
C ARG A 72 -6.51 -21.30 -10.39
N ALA A 73 -7.02 -22.52 -10.19
CA ALA A 73 -6.34 -23.57 -9.44
C ALA A 73 -5.82 -23.10 -8.06
N ARG A 74 -6.63 -22.33 -7.31
CA ARG A 74 -6.28 -21.71 -6.02
C ARG A 74 -5.16 -20.66 -6.08
N GLN A 75 -4.84 -20.15 -7.26
CA GLN A 75 -3.91 -19.03 -7.47
C GLN A 75 -4.68 -17.82 -8.00
N SER A 76 -4.60 -16.69 -7.28
CA SER A 76 -5.09 -15.41 -7.76
C SER A 76 -4.05 -14.75 -8.66
N LYS A 77 -4.45 -14.34 -9.86
CA LYS A 77 -3.63 -13.57 -10.80
C LYS A 77 -4.32 -12.24 -11.08
N LEU A 78 -3.52 -11.17 -11.08
CA LEU A 78 -3.97 -9.84 -11.47
C LEU A 78 -3.65 -9.64 -12.96
N LEU A 79 -4.68 -9.51 -13.78
CA LEU A 79 -4.57 -9.14 -15.19
C LEU A 79 -4.61 -7.61 -15.28
N ILE A 80 -3.58 -7.03 -15.89
CA ILE A 80 -3.43 -5.58 -16.07
C ILE A 80 -3.39 -5.32 -17.57
N PRO A 81 -4.08 -4.27 -18.07
CA PRO A 81 -3.99 -3.88 -19.47
C PRO A 81 -2.54 -3.55 -19.86
N ASP A 82 -2.06 -4.07 -20.99
CA ASP A 82 -0.68 -3.87 -21.44
C ASP A 82 -0.34 -2.39 -21.67
N LYS A 83 -1.34 -1.57 -22.03
CA LYS A 83 -1.20 -0.14 -22.29
C LYS A 83 -1.30 0.75 -21.04
N ALA A 84 -1.50 0.18 -19.84
CA ALA A 84 -1.56 0.99 -18.64
C ALA A 84 -0.18 1.60 -18.32
N PRO A 85 -0.12 2.88 -17.90
CA PRO A 85 1.13 3.63 -17.79
C PRO A 85 2.12 3.05 -16.76
N GLU A 86 1.64 2.26 -15.81
CA GLU A 86 2.45 1.71 -14.71
C GLU A 86 2.52 0.17 -14.72
N THR A 87 2.17 -0.48 -15.83
CA THR A 87 2.21 -1.95 -15.94
C THR A 87 3.59 -2.50 -15.57
N GLY A 88 4.67 -1.87 -16.02
CA GLY A 88 6.04 -2.27 -15.68
C GLY A 88 6.32 -2.20 -14.17
N THR A 89 5.93 -1.10 -13.53
CA THR A 89 6.07 -0.92 -12.07
C THR A 89 5.28 -1.98 -11.31
N ILE A 90 4.02 -2.24 -11.69
CA ILE A 90 3.17 -3.21 -11.00
C ILE A 90 3.68 -4.64 -11.21
N THR A 91 4.15 -4.96 -12.42
CA THR A 91 4.72 -6.29 -12.73
C THR A 91 5.98 -6.55 -11.90
N THR A 92 6.86 -5.56 -11.79
CA THR A 92 8.06 -5.62 -10.94
C THR A 92 7.68 -5.87 -9.49
N LEU A 93 6.69 -5.14 -8.96
CA LEU A 93 6.20 -5.32 -7.59
C LEU A 93 5.64 -6.73 -7.36
N LEU A 94 4.81 -7.23 -8.28
CA LEU A 94 4.22 -8.57 -8.16
C LEU A 94 5.28 -9.67 -8.19
N ALA A 95 6.30 -9.55 -9.05
CA ALA A 95 7.41 -10.47 -9.11
C ALA A 95 8.20 -10.50 -7.80
N ALA A 96 8.57 -9.33 -7.27
CA ALA A 96 9.31 -9.21 -6.03
C ALA A 96 8.52 -9.76 -4.82
N ILE A 97 7.20 -9.51 -4.74
CA ILE A 97 6.35 -10.07 -3.69
C ILE A 97 6.31 -11.62 -3.78
N ALA A 98 6.21 -12.17 -4.99
CA ALA A 98 6.19 -13.62 -5.19
C ALA A 98 7.51 -14.26 -4.76
N GLU A 99 8.64 -13.63 -5.09
CA GLU A 99 9.98 -14.05 -4.67
C GLU A 99 10.14 -13.98 -3.15
N LEU A 100 9.75 -12.86 -2.52
CA LEU A 100 9.77 -12.71 -1.07
C LEU A 100 8.95 -13.80 -0.37
N LYS A 101 7.74 -14.08 -0.87
CA LYS A 101 6.89 -15.16 -0.36
C LYS A 101 7.56 -16.53 -0.49
N ASN A 102 8.25 -16.79 -1.60
CA ASN A 102 8.99 -18.04 -1.79
C ASN A 102 10.15 -18.14 -0.80
N SER A 103 10.96 -17.10 -0.67
CA SER A 103 12.09 -17.03 0.26
C SER A 103 11.66 -17.27 1.71
N LEU A 104 10.59 -16.61 2.16
CA LEU A 104 10.04 -16.80 3.50
C LEU A 104 9.55 -18.23 3.73
N ARG A 105 8.85 -18.84 2.76
CA ARG A 105 8.43 -20.25 2.85
C ARG A 105 9.63 -21.20 2.96
N GLN A 106 10.69 -20.94 2.19
CA GLN A 106 11.90 -21.76 2.25
C GLN A 106 12.63 -21.61 3.58
N ARG A 107 12.68 -20.40 4.15
CA ARG A 107 13.28 -20.16 5.47
C ARG A 107 12.55 -20.91 6.58
N VAL A 108 11.22 -20.85 6.60
CA VAL A 108 10.41 -21.57 7.59
C VAL A 108 10.66 -23.09 7.51
N ARG A 109 10.78 -23.65 6.30
CA ARG A 109 11.09 -25.07 6.09
C ARG A 109 12.48 -25.49 6.53
N ARG A 110 13.46 -24.58 6.57
CA ARG A 110 14.83 -24.90 7.03
C ARG A 110 14.99 -24.84 8.55
N LEU A 111 14.05 -24.20 9.23
CA LEU A 111 14.05 -24.02 10.69
C LEU A 111 13.15 -25.03 11.41
N ALA A 112 12.42 -25.85 10.66
CA ALA A 112 11.58 -26.94 11.14
C ALA A 112 12.26 -28.27 10.82
#